data_AF-I3I4A7-F1
#
_entry.id   AF-I3I4A7-F1
#
_cell.length_a   1.000
_cell.length_b   1.000
_cell.length_c   1.000
_cell.angle_alpha   90.00
_cell.angle_beta   90.00
_cell.angle_gamma   90.00
#
_symmetry.space_group_name_H-M   'P 1'
#
loop_
_entity.id
_entity.type
_entity.pdbx_description
1 polymer ?
#
loop_
_entity_poly.entity_id
_entity_poly.type
_entity_poly.pdbx_seq_one_letter_code
_entity_poly.pdbx_strand_id
1 'polypeptide(L)'
;MKHDNINHAKWLREEQGETARELAEVMRLAQEMGRRLCNETHGEMYDEVRLLMSLLHQTRAQADLIDAQLNSADPIADLLQRRQSRQ
;
A
#
# COMPACT_ATOMS: atom_id res chain seq x y z
N MET A 1 -20.45 25.30 -2.49
CA MET A 1 -20.67 24.37 -1.35
C MET A 1 -20.68 22.90 -1.75
N LYS A 2 -21.63 22.37 -2.53
CA LYS A 2 -21.62 20.92 -2.90
C LYS A 2 -20.46 20.52 -3.83
N HIS A 3 -20.06 21.39 -4.77
CA HIS A 3 -18.92 21.12 -5.66
C HIS A 3 -17.56 21.14 -4.95
N ASP A 4 -17.37 22.06 -4.00
CA ASP A 4 -16.11 22.14 -3.22
C ASP A 4 -15.88 20.85 -2.41
N ASN A 5 -16.95 20.27 -1.89
CA ASN A 5 -16.90 19.04 -1.11
C ASN A 5 -16.59 17.80 -1.96
N ILE A 6 -17.08 17.76 -3.21
CA ILE A 6 -16.78 16.69 -4.17
C ILE A 6 -15.31 16.76 -4.62
N ASN A 7 -14.80 17.97 -4.86
CA ASN A 7 -13.40 18.18 -5.24
C ASN A 7 -12.45 17.81 -4.10
N HIS A 8 -12.80 18.15 -2.86
CA HIS A 8 -12.02 17.77 -1.69
C HIS A 8 -11.99 16.26 -1.47
N ALA A 9 -13.13 15.58 -1.61
CA ALA A 9 -13.19 14.12 -1.48
C ALA A 9 -12.39 13.40 -2.58
N LYS A 10 -12.39 13.92 -3.80
CA LYS A 10 -11.59 13.39 -4.90
C LYS A 10 -10.09 13.54 -4.63
N TRP A 11 -9.65 14.74 -4.26
CA TRP A 11 -8.25 15.01 -3.92
C TRP A 11 -7.78 14.14 -2.75
N LEU A 12 -8.59 14.03 -1.68
CA LEU A 12 -8.26 13.20 -0.52
C LEU A 12 -8.08 11.72 -0.90
N ARG A 13 -8.89 11.19 -1.84
CA ARG A 13 -8.76 9.82 -2.33
C ARG A 13 -7.47 9.62 -3.13
N GLU A 14 -7.10 10.60 -3.95
CA GLU A 14 -5.84 10.58 -4.71
C GLU A 14 -4.63 10.58 -3.77
N GLU A 15 -4.61 11.46 -2.76
CA GLU A 15 -3.56 11.52 -1.72
C GLU A 15 -3.44 10.21 -0.93
N GLN A 16 -4.57 9.60 -0.56
CA GLN A 16 -4.58 8.31 0.13
C GLN A 16 -3.96 7.21 -0.73
N GLY A 17 -4.29 7.17 -2.02
CA GLY A 17 -3.71 6.21 -2.97
C GLY A 17 -2.22 6.45 -3.21
N GLU A 18 -1.77 7.70 -3.23
CA GLU A 18 -0.34 8.04 -3.31
C GLU A 18 0.41 7.63 -2.05
N THR A 19 -0.11 7.96 -0.87
CA THR A 19 0.47 7.59 0.43
C THR A 19 0.60 6.06 0.57
N ALA A 20 -0.42 5.31 0.14
CA ALA A 20 -0.39 3.85 0.20
C ALA A 20 0.70 3.25 -0.71
N ARG A 21 0.88 3.83 -1.91
CA ARG A 21 1.94 3.44 -2.84
C ARG A 21 3.33 3.72 -2.30
N GLU A 22 3.56 4.92 -1.76
CA GLU A 22 4.83 5.31 -1.13
C GLU A 22 5.17 4.38 0.04
N LEU A 23 4.18 4.06 0.87
CA LEU A 23 4.35 3.13 1.99
C LEU A 23 4.78 1.74 1.49
N ALA A 24 4.17 1.22 0.42
CA ALA A 24 4.54 -0.08 -0.16
C ALA A 24 5.99 -0.07 -0.68
N GLU A 25 6.44 1.03 -1.29
CA GLU A 25 7.82 1.20 -1.75
C GLU A 25 8.83 1.23 -0.60
N VAL A 26 8.54 1.97 0.48
CA VAL A 26 9.37 2.01 1.69
C VAL A 26 9.47 0.62 2.32
N MET A 27 8.36 -0.12 2.42
CA MET A 27 8.37 -1.49 2.95
C MET A 27 9.20 -2.44 2.09
N ARG A 28 9.15 -2.30 0.76
CA ARG A 28 9.99 -3.07 -0.16
C ARG A 28 11.47 -2.77 0.06
N LEU A 29 11.85 -1.51 0.26
CA LEU A 29 13.24 -1.13 0.56
C LEU A 29 13.70 -1.73 1.89
N ALA A 30 12.87 -1.63 2.94
CA ALA A 30 13.16 -2.20 4.25
C ALA A 30 13.37 -3.72 4.21
N GLN A 31 12.56 -4.44 3.43
CA GLN A 31 12.74 -5.89 3.20
C GLN A 31 14.07 -6.22 2.51
N GLU A 32 14.45 -5.45 1.49
CA GLU A 32 15.73 -5.66 0.81
C GLU A 32 16.91 -5.41 1.75
N MET A 33 16.83 -4.37 2.59
CA MET A 33 17.83 -4.09 3.62
C MET A 33 17.90 -5.21 4.66
N GLY A 34 16.76 -5.69 5.17
CA GLY A 34 16.72 -6.80 6.12
C GLY A 34 17.25 -8.11 5.52
N ARG A 35 17.01 -8.36 4.22
CA ARG A 35 17.58 -9.52 3.51
C ARG A 35 19.10 -9.44 3.44
N ARG A 36 19.66 -8.27 3.13
CA ARG A 36 21.12 -8.06 3.14
C ARG A 36 21.69 -8.25 4.54
N LEU A 37 21.03 -7.68 5.55
CA LEU A 37 21.42 -7.85 6.94
C LEU A 37 21.40 -9.32 7.36
N CYS A 38 20.41 -10.13 6.94
CA CYS A 38 20.38 -11.58 7.17
C CYS A 38 21.59 -12.30 6.56
N ASN A 39 22.04 -11.87 5.38
CA ASN A 39 23.19 -12.48 4.70
C ASN A 39 24.53 -12.06 5.33
N GLU A 40 24.57 -10.90 5.97
CA GLU A 40 25.77 -10.34 6.60
C GLU A 40 25.89 -10.78 8.08
N THR A 41 24.76 -10.97 8.77
CA THR A 41 24.71 -11.42 10.15
C THR A 41 24.75 -12.95 10.24
N HIS A 42 25.68 -13.47 11.03
CA HIS A 42 25.79 -14.88 11.36
C HIS A 42 25.87 -15.03 12.89
N GLY A 43 25.51 -16.19 13.42
CA GLY A 43 25.55 -16.43 14.86
C GLY A 43 24.35 -15.82 15.60
N GLU A 44 24.58 -15.24 16.78
CA GLU A 44 23.51 -14.88 17.73
C GLU A 44 22.47 -13.89 17.18
N MET A 45 22.84 -13.01 16.26
CA MET A 45 21.92 -12.02 15.68
C MET A 45 21.04 -12.58 14.56
N TYR A 46 21.32 -13.79 14.04
CA TYR A 46 20.61 -14.34 12.90
C TYR A 46 19.11 -14.52 13.17
N ASP A 47 18.76 -15.02 14.35
CA ASP A 47 17.36 -15.25 14.73
C ASP A 47 16.57 -13.94 14.86
N GLU A 48 17.20 -12.88 15.37
CA GLU A 48 16.62 -11.55 15.50
C GLU A 48 16.36 -10.91 14.14
N VAL A 49 17.33 -11.00 13.23
CA VAL A 49 17.17 -10.47 11.86
C VAL A 49 16.16 -11.29 11.06
N ARG A 50 16.09 -12.61 11.29
CA ARG A 50 15.05 -13.46 10.70
C ARG A 50 13.65 -13.08 11.21
N LEU A 51 13.51 -12.77 12.50
CA LEU A 51 12.24 -12.28 13.08
C LEU A 51 11.86 -10.91 12.47
N LEU A 52 12.81 -9.98 12.39
CA LEU A 52 12.61 -8.68 11.75
C LEU A 52 12.11 -8.84 10.31
N MET A 53 12.70 -9.76 9.54
CA MET A 53 12.27 -10.05 8.17
C MET A 53 10.84 -10.60 8.10
N SER A 54 10.45 -11.47 9.03
CA SER A 54 9.08 -11.98 9.10
C SER A 54 8.07 -10.85 9.37
N LEU A 55 8.39 -9.92 10.28
CA LEU A 55 7.56 -8.77 10.58
C LEU A 55 7.45 -7.83 9.38
N LEU A 56 8.56 -7.54 8.69
CA LEU A 56 8.55 -6.72 7.47
C LEU A 56 7.72 -7.37 6.35
N HIS A 57 7.72 -8.69 6.24
CA HIS A 57 6.83 -9.42 5.32
C HIS A 57 5.35 -9.23 5.66
N GLN A 58 4.98 -9.37 6.93
CA GLN A 58 3.59 -9.15 7.38
C GLN A 58 3.15 -7.71 7.19
N THR A 59 3.99 -6.73 7.53
CA THR A 59 3.69 -5.31 7.36
C THR A 59 3.48 -4.96 5.88
N ARG A 60 4.30 -5.48 4.97
CA ARG A 60 4.10 -5.27 3.53
C ARG A 60 2.78 -5.88 3.05
N ALA A 61 2.47 -7.12 3.45
CA ALA A 61 1.20 -7.74 3.06
C ALA A 61 -0.02 -6.91 3.54
N GLN A 62 0.08 -6.30 4.71
CA GLN A 62 -0.95 -5.38 5.21
C GLN A 62 -1.02 -4.09 4.40
N ALA A 63 0.13 -3.50 4.03
CA ALA A 63 0.19 -2.32 3.18
C ALA A 63 -0.40 -2.57 1.80
N ASP A 64 -0.08 -3.72 1.17
CA ASP A 64 -0.64 -4.13 -0.12
C ASP A 64 -2.18 -4.29 -0.05
N LEU A 65 -2.72 -4.78 1.07
CA LEU A 65 -4.16 -4.88 1.30
C LEU A 65 -4.83 -3.50 1.45
N ILE A 66 -4.18 -2.57 2.14
CA ILE A 66 -4.67 -1.18 2.28
C ILE A 66 -4.67 -0.49 0.91
N ASP A 67 -3.58 -0.63 0.14
CA ASP A 67 -3.48 -0.11 -1.22
C ASP A 67 -4.60 -0.68 -2.11
N ALA A 68 -4.80 -2.00 -2.05
CA ALA A 68 -5.88 -2.66 -2.78
C ALA A 68 -7.27 -2.15 -2.37
N GLN A 69 -7.51 -1.82 -1.10
CA GLN A 69 -8.80 -1.26 -0.66
C GLN A 69 -9.02 0.18 -1.12
N LEU A 70 -7.96 0.99 -1.18
CA LEU A 70 -8.01 2.37 -1.61
C LEU A 70 -8.13 2.49 -3.14
N ASN A 71 -7.46 1.59 -3.86
CA ASN A 71 -7.33 1.58 -5.32
C ASN A 71 -8.17 0.52 -6.02
N SER A 72 -8.86 -0.38 -5.31
CA SER A 72 -9.90 -1.21 -5.90
C SER A 72 -10.96 -0.25 -6.43
N ALA A 73 -10.96 -0.06 -7.76
CA ALA A 73 -11.95 0.73 -8.45
C ALA A 73 -13.30 0.35 -7.85
N ASP A 74 -13.96 1.33 -7.22
CA ASP A 74 -15.25 1.17 -6.59
C ASP A 74 -16.15 0.47 -7.62
N PRO A 75 -16.46 -0.84 -7.46
CA PRO A 75 -17.01 -1.64 -8.55
C PRO A 75 -18.35 -1.06 -9.01
N ILE A 76 -19.03 -0.39 -8.09
CA ILE A 76 -20.26 0.35 -8.29
C ILE A 76 -20.01 1.63 -9.09
N ALA A 77 -18.94 2.38 -8.82
CA ALA A 77 -18.58 3.55 -9.60
C ALA A 77 -18.19 3.20 -11.05
N ASP A 78 -17.42 2.12 -11.26
CA ASP A 78 -17.08 1.65 -12.61
C ASP A 78 -18.31 1.12 -13.37
N LEU A 79 -19.22 0.40 -12.67
CA LEU A 79 -20.51 -0.02 -13.23
C LEU A 79 -21.42 1.17 -13.59
N LEU A 80 -21.49 2.20 -12.74
CA LEU A 80 -22.28 3.40 -12.98
C LEU A 80 -21.70 4.22 -14.15
N GLN A 81 -20.37 4.35 -14.24
CA GLN A 81 -19.68 5.05 -15.31
C GLN A 81 -19.87 4.35 -16.67
N ARG A 82 -19.82 3.01 -16.71
CA ARG A 82 -20.14 2.20 -17.90
C ARG A 82 -21.61 2.31 -18.34
N ARG A 83 -22.53 2.58 -17.42
CA ARG A 83 -23.96 2.77 -17.72
C ARG A 83 -24.24 4.16 -18.30
N GLN A 84 -23.53 5.18 -17.83
CA GLN A 84 -23.65 6.57 -18.33
C GLN A 84 -23.00 6.77 -19.70
N SER A 85 -21.93 6.05 -20.02
CA SER A 85 -21.24 6.11 -21.33
C SER A 85 -21.94 5.30 -22.44
N ARG A 86 -23.08 4.66 -22.14
CA ARG A 86 -23.91 3.92 -23.11
C ARG A 86 -25.25 4.61 -23.43
N GLN A 87 -25.45 5.85 -22.97
CA GLN A 87 -26.55 6.74 -23.39
C GLN A 87 -26.01 7.84 -24.29
#